data_AF-A0A947C730-F1
#
_entry.id   AF-A0A947C730-F1
#
_cell.length_a   1.000
_cell.length_b   1.000
_cell.length_c   1.000
_cell.angle_alpha   90.00
_cell.angle_beta   90.00
_cell.angle_gamma   90.00
#
_symmetry.space_group_name_H-M   'P 1'
#
loop_
_entity.id
_entity.type
_entity.pdbx_description
1 polymer ?
#
loop_
_entity_poly.entity_id
_entity_poly.type
_entity_poly.pdbx_seq_one_letter_code
_entity_poly.pdbx_strand_id
1 'polypeptide(L)'
;MTDFLLENENARKLVKTLGLPIPVPEKLARAKGPYEERPLDDKKVLVCGFGALQTVLAQSLTKAGAHPLVVGTSEAAIQPFVGPGEAWARAPQLVAPGDAPEGVRVDAIVFDGSGLDTPEDLHQLYELIHPWIRRLNRSGRVVVLGRPASDAKKPVHAATRAGLEGFTRSLAKEIGGNGSTANSVFVQEGAEQRLDAVLRFLLSPRSAFISCQPFHVTTSARGEEAPGTHVLGGKVALVTGAARGIGEATAELLAAEGAHVVCLDRPADDAPCSQVAQRIGGSTLLVDITDADAPTRIAAELKERFGGVDV
;
A
#
# COMPACT_ATOMS: atom_id res chain seq x y z
N MET A 1 -4.48 15.86 -25.19
CA MET A 1 -5.86 15.46 -25.57
C MET A 1 -6.57 14.76 -24.43
N THR A 2 -5.87 13.96 -23.61
CA THR A 2 -6.36 13.29 -22.40
C THR A 2 -6.78 14.23 -21.27
N ASP A 3 -6.02 15.31 -20.99
CA ASP A 3 -6.35 16.23 -19.89
C ASP A 3 -7.64 17.03 -20.11
N PHE A 4 -7.91 17.47 -21.35
CA PHE A 4 -9.16 18.16 -21.67
C PHE A 4 -10.42 17.29 -21.45
N LEU A 5 -10.32 15.98 -21.70
CA LEU A 5 -11.40 15.03 -21.43
C LEU A 5 -11.51 14.68 -19.93
N LEU A 6 -10.38 14.72 -19.20
CA LEU A 6 -10.35 14.56 -17.75
C LEU A 6 -10.93 15.75 -17.01
N GLU A 7 -10.89 16.96 -17.56
CA GLU A 7 -11.36 18.16 -16.86
C GLU A 7 -12.80 18.58 -17.23
N ASN A 8 -13.35 18.06 -18.33
CA ASN A 8 -14.65 18.48 -18.85
C ASN A 8 -15.73 17.37 -18.78
N GLU A 9 -16.65 17.47 -17.83
CA GLU A 9 -17.75 16.49 -17.65
C GLU A 9 -18.68 16.37 -18.87
N ASN A 10 -18.91 17.46 -19.61
CA ASN A 10 -19.77 17.45 -20.79
C ASN A 10 -19.13 16.70 -21.95
N ALA A 11 -17.81 16.83 -22.12
CA ALA A 11 -17.05 16.06 -23.10
C ALA A 11 -17.10 14.56 -22.80
N ARG A 12 -17.01 14.15 -21.52
CA ARG A 12 -17.16 12.73 -21.12
C ARG A 12 -18.56 12.19 -21.41
N LYS A 13 -19.61 12.97 -21.14
CA LYS A 13 -20.99 12.57 -21.44
C LYS A 13 -21.19 12.34 -22.93
N LEU A 14 -20.73 13.27 -23.78
CA LEU A 14 -20.84 13.17 -25.24
C LEU A 14 -20.10 11.94 -25.78
N VAL A 15 -18.87 11.71 -25.34
CA VAL A 15 -18.06 10.53 -25.73
C VAL A 15 -18.75 9.22 -25.35
N LYS A 16 -19.31 9.15 -24.14
CA LYS A 16 -20.07 7.98 -23.66
C LYS A 16 -21.34 7.76 -24.48
N THR A 17 -22.03 8.82 -24.87
CA THR A 17 -23.21 8.77 -25.75
C THR A 17 -22.85 8.29 -27.17
N LEU A 18 -21.64 8.60 -27.64
CA LEU A 18 -21.15 8.17 -28.96
C LEU A 18 -20.57 6.74 -28.97
N GLY A 19 -20.53 6.05 -27.83
CA GLY A 19 -20.02 4.68 -27.73
C GLY A 19 -18.53 4.54 -28.05
N LEU A 20 -17.78 5.66 -28.07
CA LEU A 20 -16.36 5.66 -28.37
C LEU A 20 -15.59 5.13 -27.16
N PRO A 21 -14.73 4.10 -27.32
CA PRO A 21 -13.88 3.61 -26.24
C PRO A 21 -12.76 4.62 -26.02
N ILE A 22 -13.04 5.67 -25.25
CA ILE A 22 -11.99 6.50 -24.71
C ILE A 22 -11.71 5.95 -23.30
N PRO A 23 -10.55 5.34 -23.05
CA PRO A 23 -10.10 5.13 -21.69
C PRO A 23 -9.80 6.52 -21.13
N VAL A 24 -10.83 7.21 -20.64
CA VAL A 24 -10.62 8.38 -19.81
C VAL A 24 -10.06 7.80 -18.51
N PRO A 25 -8.78 8.04 -18.17
CA PRO A 25 -8.21 7.47 -16.96
C PRO A 25 -9.08 7.92 -15.79
N GLU A 26 -9.55 6.99 -14.96
CA GLU A 26 -10.26 7.40 -13.74
C GLU A 26 -9.32 8.24 -12.87
N LYS A 27 -9.83 9.34 -12.32
CA LYS A 27 -9.04 10.17 -11.42
C LYS A 27 -8.77 9.37 -10.15
N LEU A 28 -7.53 8.92 -9.99
CA LEU A 28 -7.11 8.10 -8.86
C LEU A 28 -7.11 8.93 -7.57
N ALA A 29 -7.68 8.38 -6.50
CA ALA A 29 -7.53 8.95 -5.17
C ALA A 29 -6.05 8.86 -4.74
N ARG A 30 -5.42 10.00 -4.43
CA ARG A 30 -4.03 10.11 -3.98
C ARG A 30 -3.96 10.85 -2.65
N ALA A 31 -3.05 10.42 -1.78
CA ALA A 31 -2.78 11.10 -0.53
C ALA A 31 -2.06 12.43 -0.79
N LYS A 32 -2.25 13.40 0.12
CA LYS A 32 -1.54 14.68 0.12
C LYS A 32 -0.88 14.83 1.50
N GLY A 33 0.39 15.23 1.54
CA GLY A 33 1.11 15.45 2.80
C GLY A 33 1.66 14.18 3.46
N PRO A 34 2.02 14.23 4.75
CA PRO A 34 2.68 13.15 5.50
C PRO A 34 1.74 11.98 5.85
N TYR A 35 2.30 10.90 6.39
CA TYR A 35 1.52 9.74 6.81
C TYR A 35 0.50 10.18 7.85
N GLU A 36 -0.74 9.72 7.67
CA GLU A 36 -1.82 9.92 8.62
C GLU A 36 -1.83 8.76 9.60
N GLU A 37 -2.12 9.04 10.88
CA GLU A 37 -2.18 8.02 11.91
C GLU A 37 -3.30 6.99 11.62
N ARG A 38 -4.41 7.48 11.04
CA ARG A 38 -5.62 6.72 10.74
C ARG A 38 -6.01 6.86 9.25
N PRO A 39 -5.24 6.25 8.33
CA PRO A 39 -5.47 6.42 6.89
C PRO A 39 -6.76 5.73 6.39
N LEU A 40 -7.41 4.94 7.24
CA LEU A 40 -8.65 4.22 6.95
C LEU A 40 -9.84 4.74 7.76
N ASP A 41 -9.76 5.96 8.29
CA ASP A 41 -10.86 6.53 9.08
C ASP A 41 -12.17 6.52 8.27
N ASP A 42 -13.22 5.99 8.92
CA ASP A 42 -14.55 5.74 8.37
C ASP A 42 -14.61 4.83 7.12
N LYS A 43 -13.53 4.10 6.80
CA LYS A 43 -13.50 3.14 5.68
C LYS A 43 -14.04 1.79 6.10
N LYS A 44 -14.88 1.19 5.24
CA LYS A 44 -15.37 -0.18 5.44
C LYS A 44 -14.41 -1.16 4.77
N VAL A 45 -13.86 -2.08 5.55
CA VAL A 45 -12.90 -3.08 5.07
C VAL A 45 -13.48 -4.46 5.25
N LEU A 46 -13.75 -5.15 4.15
CA LEU A 46 -14.11 -6.56 4.19
C LEU A 46 -12.88 -7.37 4.57
N VAL A 47 -12.99 -8.23 5.59
CA VAL A 47 -11.97 -9.21 5.95
C VAL A 47 -12.54 -10.60 5.73
N CYS A 48 -11.84 -11.41 4.96
CA CYS A 48 -12.26 -12.75 4.58
C CYS A 48 -11.07 -13.72 4.60
N GLY A 49 -11.35 -15.01 4.48
CA GLY A 49 -10.37 -16.06 4.72
C GLY A 49 -10.11 -16.27 6.22
N PHE A 50 -9.48 -17.39 6.54
CA PHE A 50 -9.14 -17.75 7.91
C PHE A 50 -7.73 -18.31 7.96
N GLY A 51 -6.91 -17.79 8.86
CA GLY A 51 -5.50 -18.13 8.93
C GLY A 51 -4.80 -17.52 10.14
N ALA A 52 -3.48 -17.57 10.11
CA ALA A 52 -2.63 -17.13 11.21
C ALA A 52 -2.51 -15.60 11.33
N LEU A 53 -3.05 -14.83 10.37
CA LEU A 53 -2.86 -13.39 10.30
C LEU A 53 -4.03 -12.59 10.91
N GLN A 54 -5.14 -13.25 11.28
CA GLN A 54 -6.37 -12.61 11.78
C GLN A 54 -6.13 -11.63 12.94
N THR A 55 -5.33 -12.01 13.94
CA THR A 55 -5.07 -11.16 15.10
C THR A 55 -4.35 -9.86 14.71
N VAL A 56 -3.34 -9.95 13.85
CA VAL A 56 -2.59 -8.77 13.38
C VAL A 56 -3.46 -7.92 12.46
N LEU A 57 -4.30 -8.54 11.62
CA LEU A 57 -5.25 -7.82 10.79
C LEU A 57 -6.23 -6.99 11.62
N ALA A 58 -6.80 -7.60 12.66
CA ALA A 58 -7.70 -6.92 13.56
C ALA A 58 -7.05 -5.68 14.19
N GLN A 59 -5.84 -5.83 14.73
CA GLN A 59 -5.10 -4.72 15.33
C GLN A 59 -4.75 -3.63 14.31
N SER A 60 -4.22 -4.01 13.14
CA SER A 60 -3.76 -3.06 12.11
C SER A 60 -4.93 -2.24 11.55
N LEU A 61 -6.05 -2.90 11.23
CA LEU A 61 -7.21 -2.26 10.62
C LEU A 61 -7.91 -1.31 11.61
N THR A 62 -8.13 -1.71 12.86
CA THR A 62 -8.77 -0.82 13.84
C THR A 62 -7.88 0.33 14.25
N LYS A 63 -6.56 0.10 14.46
CA LYS A 63 -5.57 1.18 14.72
C LYS A 63 -5.49 2.16 13.54
N ALA A 64 -5.75 1.71 12.32
CA ALA A 64 -5.79 2.55 11.13
C ALA A 64 -7.14 3.29 10.93
N GLY A 65 -8.16 3.04 11.77
CA GLY A 65 -9.46 3.72 11.75
C GLY A 65 -10.57 2.99 10.96
N ALA A 66 -10.32 1.78 10.46
CA ALA A 66 -11.29 1.05 9.65
C ALA A 66 -12.48 0.50 10.45
N HIS A 67 -13.59 0.28 9.75
CA HIS A 67 -14.72 -0.54 10.16
C HIS A 67 -14.63 -1.94 9.52
N PRO A 68 -14.22 -2.98 10.27
CA PRO A 68 -14.10 -4.33 9.72
C PRO A 68 -15.47 -4.98 9.50
N LEU A 69 -15.70 -5.49 8.30
CA LEU A 69 -16.78 -6.42 7.97
C LEU A 69 -16.15 -7.80 7.83
N VAL A 70 -16.31 -8.65 8.84
CA VAL A 70 -15.64 -9.95 8.93
C VAL A 70 -16.54 -11.04 8.37
N VAL A 71 -16.06 -11.77 7.36
CA VAL A 71 -16.79 -12.87 6.76
C VAL A 71 -16.60 -14.13 7.60
N GLY A 72 -17.71 -14.73 8.06
CA GLY A 72 -17.66 -15.94 8.88
C GLY A 72 -19.04 -16.49 9.23
N THR A 73 -19.08 -17.74 9.68
CA THR A 73 -20.32 -18.46 10.04
C THR A 73 -20.56 -18.52 11.54
N SER A 74 -19.62 -18.07 12.37
CA SER A 74 -19.72 -18.13 13.83
C SER A 74 -19.03 -16.93 14.49
N GLU A 75 -19.34 -16.71 15.77
CA GLU A 75 -18.71 -15.67 16.59
C GLU A 75 -17.18 -15.84 16.70
N ALA A 76 -16.67 -17.06 16.54
CA ALA A 76 -15.23 -17.33 16.55
C ALA A 76 -14.47 -16.58 15.44
N ALA A 77 -15.12 -16.33 14.29
CA ALA A 77 -14.50 -15.61 13.18
C ALA A 77 -14.30 -14.11 13.49
N ILE A 78 -15.24 -13.50 14.22
CA ILE A 78 -15.19 -12.07 14.56
C ILE A 78 -14.43 -11.80 15.85
N GLN A 79 -14.23 -12.82 16.70
CA GLN A 79 -13.59 -12.67 18.01
C GLN A 79 -12.26 -11.92 18.00
N PRO A 80 -11.32 -12.14 17.05
CA PRO A 80 -10.07 -11.37 17.00
C PRO A 80 -10.27 -9.85 16.84
N PHE A 81 -11.41 -9.43 16.28
CA PHE A 81 -11.75 -8.04 15.99
C PHE A 81 -12.53 -7.35 17.11
N VAL A 82 -13.15 -8.10 18.03
CA VAL A 82 -14.01 -7.53 19.08
C VAL A 82 -13.20 -6.63 20.02
N GLY A 83 -12.15 -7.15 20.64
CA GLY A 83 -11.31 -6.38 21.58
C GLY A 83 -10.67 -5.13 20.94
N PRO A 84 -10.02 -5.25 19.78
CA PRO A 84 -9.53 -4.08 19.03
C PRO A 84 -10.64 -3.13 18.59
N GLY A 85 -11.84 -3.62 18.29
CA GLY A 85 -12.98 -2.77 17.94
C GLY A 85 -13.51 -1.95 19.12
N GLU A 86 -13.60 -2.56 20.30
CA GLU A 86 -14.01 -1.88 21.55
C GLU A 86 -13.02 -0.79 21.95
N ALA A 87 -11.71 -1.08 21.89
CA ALA A 87 -10.65 -0.14 22.26
C ALA A 87 -10.66 1.15 21.43
N TRP A 88 -11.19 1.10 20.20
CA TRP A 88 -11.21 2.23 19.27
C TRP A 88 -12.63 2.71 18.91
N ALA A 89 -13.66 2.21 19.60
CA ALA A 89 -15.08 2.49 19.32
C ALA A 89 -15.49 2.21 17.85
N ARG A 90 -14.94 1.16 17.25
CA ARG A 90 -15.20 0.69 15.88
C ARG A 90 -15.59 -0.79 15.90
N ALA A 91 -16.78 -1.08 16.44
CA ALA A 91 -17.27 -2.46 16.56
C ALA A 91 -17.27 -3.17 15.18
N PRO A 92 -16.70 -4.39 15.07
CA PRO A 92 -16.72 -5.14 13.84
C PRO A 92 -18.14 -5.65 13.53
N GLN A 93 -18.42 -5.93 12.26
CA GLN A 93 -19.68 -6.53 11.82
C GLN A 93 -19.42 -7.92 11.23
N LEU A 94 -20.15 -8.93 11.70
CA LEU A 94 -20.12 -10.27 11.11
C LEU A 94 -20.99 -10.30 9.86
N VAL A 95 -20.49 -10.90 8.78
CA VAL A 95 -21.25 -11.14 7.54
C VAL A 95 -21.13 -12.59 7.12
N ALA A 96 -22.22 -13.19 6.67
CA ALA A 96 -22.20 -14.58 6.22
C ALA A 96 -21.40 -14.75 4.92
N PRO A 97 -20.72 -15.89 4.70
CA PRO A 97 -20.07 -16.18 3.42
C PRO A 97 -21.06 -16.11 2.26
N GLY A 98 -20.66 -15.49 1.15
CA GLY A 98 -21.52 -15.31 -0.01
C GLY A 98 -22.55 -14.18 0.11
N ASP A 99 -22.79 -13.65 1.31
CA ASP A 99 -23.75 -12.58 1.54
C ASP A 99 -23.07 -11.21 1.39
N ALA A 100 -23.54 -10.43 0.42
CA ALA A 100 -23.14 -9.05 0.18
C ALA A 100 -24.40 -8.17 0.23
N PRO A 101 -24.85 -7.77 1.45
CA PRO A 101 -26.15 -7.16 1.67
C PRO A 101 -26.41 -5.95 0.77
N GLU A 102 -27.67 -5.76 0.38
CA GLU A 102 -28.05 -4.64 -0.46
C GLU A 102 -27.71 -3.30 0.18
N GLY A 103 -27.18 -2.35 -0.61
CA GLY A 103 -26.78 -1.02 -0.13
C GLY A 103 -25.43 -0.98 0.61
N VAL A 104 -24.85 -2.12 0.99
CA VAL A 104 -23.53 -2.16 1.64
C VAL A 104 -22.43 -2.14 0.59
N ARG A 105 -21.48 -1.21 0.74
CA ARG A 105 -20.28 -1.09 -0.09
C ARG A 105 -19.04 -1.06 0.80
N VAL A 106 -17.91 -1.47 0.24
CA VAL A 106 -16.62 -1.55 0.94
C VAL A 106 -15.57 -0.74 0.19
N ASP A 107 -14.63 -0.18 0.93
CA ASP A 107 -13.49 0.56 0.38
C ASP A 107 -12.30 -0.37 0.12
N ALA A 108 -12.21 -1.46 0.87
CA ALA A 108 -11.20 -2.49 0.67
C ALA A 108 -11.69 -3.90 0.98
N ILE A 109 -10.98 -4.88 0.42
CA ILE A 109 -11.11 -6.30 0.69
C ILE A 109 -9.72 -6.82 1.08
N VAL A 110 -9.63 -7.48 2.23
CA VAL A 110 -8.43 -8.18 2.68
C VAL A 110 -8.76 -9.66 2.83
N PHE A 111 -8.01 -10.51 2.13
CA PHE A 111 -8.17 -11.96 2.19
C PHE A 111 -6.97 -12.57 2.91
N ASP A 112 -7.21 -13.27 4.02
CA ASP A 112 -6.19 -14.06 4.72
C ASP A 112 -6.13 -15.48 4.16
N GLY A 113 -5.23 -15.68 3.21
CA GLY A 113 -4.92 -16.99 2.62
C GLY A 113 -3.74 -17.70 3.30
N SER A 114 -3.32 -17.27 4.49
CA SER A 114 -2.17 -17.88 5.17
C SER A 114 -2.39 -19.33 5.61
N GLY A 115 -3.66 -19.76 5.69
CA GLY A 115 -4.06 -21.13 6.00
C GLY A 115 -4.30 -22.05 4.79
N LEU A 116 -4.18 -21.55 3.55
CA LEU A 116 -4.45 -22.38 2.37
C LEU A 116 -3.25 -23.28 2.04
N ASP A 117 -3.50 -24.58 1.95
CA ASP A 117 -2.45 -25.58 1.72
C ASP A 117 -2.76 -26.49 0.51
N THR A 118 -4.02 -26.63 0.07
CA THR A 118 -4.39 -27.42 -1.11
C THR A 118 -5.02 -26.59 -2.23
N PRO A 119 -4.95 -27.02 -3.50
CA PRO A 119 -5.59 -26.33 -4.61
C PRO A 119 -7.10 -26.13 -4.43
N GLU A 120 -7.78 -27.07 -3.77
CA GLU A 120 -9.20 -26.96 -3.44
C GLU A 120 -9.49 -25.77 -2.53
N ASP A 121 -8.58 -25.43 -1.62
CA ASP A 121 -8.70 -24.27 -0.74
C ASP A 121 -8.76 -22.94 -1.52
N LEU A 122 -8.18 -22.90 -2.73
CA LEU A 122 -8.21 -21.69 -3.57
C LEU A 122 -9.61 -21.32 -4.04
N HIS A 123 -10.59 -22.24 -4.01
CA HIS A 123 -11.99 -21.91 -4.29
C HIS A 123 -12.53 -20.84 -3.33
N GLN A 124 -12.00 -20.77 -2.10
CA GLN A 124 -12.39 -19.76 -1.11
C GLN A 124 -12.11 -18.33 -1.59
N LEU A 125 -11.06 -18.10 -2.40
CA LEU A 125 -10.80 -16.78 -2.98
C LEU A 125 -11.99 -16.30 -3.81
N TYR A 126 -12.52 -17.18 -4.66
CA TYR A 126 -13.67 -16.84 -5.49
C TYR A 126 -14.93 -16.67 -4.63
N GLU A 127 -15.28 -17.66 -3.80
CA GLU A 127 -16.52 -17.67 -3.04
C GLU A 127 -16.65 -16.46 -2.09
N LEU A 128 -15.55 -16.05 -1.46
CA LEU A 128 -15.56 -14.97 -0.48
C LEU A 128 -15.39 -13.58 -1.10
N ILE A 129 -14.65 -13.45 -2.20
CA ILE A 129 -14.36 -12.14 -2.82
C ILE A 129 -15.39 -11.79 -3.89
N HIS A 130 -15.81 -12.73 -4.74
CA HIS A 130 -16.66 -12.48 -5.92
C HIS A 130 -17.96 -11.72 -5.59
N PRO A 131 -18.72 -12.04 -4.53
CA PRO A 131 -19.94 -11.30 -4.17
C PRO A 131 -19.70 -9.80 -3.93
N TRP A 132 -18.49 -9.44 -3.51
CA TRP A 132 -18.12 -8.09 -3.09
C TRP A 132 -17.45 -7.26 -4.19
N ILE A 133 -17.01 -7.85 -5.30
CA ILE A 133 -16.32 -7.13 -6.38
C ILE A 133 -17.16 -5.97 -6.91
N ARG A 134 -18.46 -6.17 -7.14
CA ARG A 134 -19.39 -5.10 -7.58
C ARG A 134 -19.76 -4.11 -6.46
N ARG A 135 -19.48 -4.46 -5.20
CA ARG A 135 -19.69 -3.63 -4.01
C ARG A 135 -18.44 -2.83 -3.62
N LEU A 136 -17.29 -3.07 -4.27
CA LEU A 136 -16.08 -2.29 -4.07
C LEU A 136 -16.29 -0.85 -4.56
N ASN A 137 -15.90 0.11 -3.73
CA ASN A 137 -15.91 1.52 -4.07
C ASN A 137 -14.86 1.84 -5.15
N ARG A 138 -15.05 2.98 -5.84
CA ARG A 138 -14.06 3.48 -6.80
C ARG A 138 -12.74 3.73 -6.07
N SER A 139 -11.61 3.52 -6.75
CA SER A 139 -10.30 3.55 -6.09
C SER A 139 -10.24 2.65 -4.86
N GLY A 140 -10.90 1.49 -4.89
CA GLY A 140 -10.87 0.50 -3.82
C GLY A 140 -9.56 -0.27 -3.78
N ARG A 141 -9.38 -1.10 -2.75
CA ARG A 141 -8.16 -1.90 -2.56
C ARG A 141 -8.49 -3.37 -2.32
N VAL A 142 -7.79 -4.27 -2.99
CA VAL A 142 -7.81 -5.70 -2.68
C VAL A 142 -6.41 -6.13 -2.26
N VAL A 143 -6.30 -6.75 -1.09
CA VAL A 143 -5.03 -7.27 -0.58
C VAL A 143 -5.20 -8.76 -0.28
N VAL A 144 -4.46 -9.61 -1.00
CA VAL A 144 -4.47 -11.05 -0.80
C VAL A 144 -3.22 -11.44 -0.01
N LEU A 145 -3.41 -11.99 1.18
CA LEU A 145 -2.33 -12.39 2.07
C LEU A 145 -2.08 -13.89 1.93
N GLY A 146 -0.83 -14.29 2.10
CA GLY A 146 -0.45 -15.70 2.10
C GLY A 146 0.87 -15.94 2.78
N ARG A 147 1.26 -17.22 2.85
CA ARG A 147 2.62 -17.62 3.22
C ARG A 147 3.48 -17.73 1.97
N PRO A 148 4.79 -17.43 2.05
CA PRO A 148 5.70 -17.64 0.92
C PRO A 148 5.67 -19.10 0.44
N ALA A 149 5.68 -19.30 -0.88
CA ALA A 149 5.75 -20.65 -1.46
C ALA A 149 7.07 -21.35 -1.11
N SER A 150 8.16 -20.60 -0.90
CA SER A 150 9.46 -21.10 -0.45
C SER A 150 9.42 -21.75 0.93
N ASP A 151 8.46 -21.37 1.77
CA ASP A 151 8.35 -21.84 3.15
C ASP A 151 7.52 -23.15 3.24
N ALA A 152 6.97 -23.61 2.13
CA ALA A 152 6.16 -24.81 2.08
C ALA A 152 7.03 -26.08 2.14
N LYS A 153 6.67 -27.00 3.04
CA LYS A 153 7.35 -28.30 3.19
C LYS A 153 6.96 -29.33 2.12
N LYS A 154 5.82 -29.13 1.45
CA LYS A 154 5.28 -30.03 0.43
C LYS A 154 5.10 -29.28 -0.89
N PRO A 155 5.40 -29.89 -2.05
CA PRO A 155 5.21 -29.26 -3.35
C PRO A 155 3.78 -28.76 -3.59
N VAL A 156 2.77 -29.50 -3.14
CA VAL A 156 1.37 -29.10 -3.27
C VAL A 156 1.06 -27.80 -2.52
N HIS A 157 1.57 -27.62 -1.29
CA HIS A 157 1.38 -26.36 -0.55
C HIS A 157 2.12 -25.20 -1.22
N ALA A 158 3.32 -25.45 -1.77
CA ALA A 158 4.08 -24.44 -2.51
C ALA A 158 3.28 -23.96 -3.74
N ALA A 159 2.70 -24.89 -4.50
CA ALA A 159 1.87 -24.60 -5.66
C ALA A 159 0.60 -23.81 -5.28
N THR A 160 -0.11 -24.23 -4.23
CA THR A 160 -1.29 -23.51 -3.70
C THR A 160 -0.95 -22.06 -3.36
N ARG A 161 0.11 -21.85 -2.57
CA ARG A 161 0.54 -20.51 -2.12
C ARG A 161 1.00 -19.63 -3.29
N ALA A 162 1.71 -20.19 -4.26
CA ALA A 162 2.10 -19.47 -5.48
C ALA A 162 0.88 -19.07 -6.33
N GLY A 163 -0.20 -19.85 -6.30
CA GLY A 163 -1.46 -19.56 -6.99
C GLY A 163 -2.10 -18.24 -6.58
N LEU A 164 -1.87 -17.77 -5.36
CA LEU A 164 -2.38 -16.49 -4.84
C LEU A 164 -1.92 -15.30 -5.69
N GLU A 165 -0.68 -15.31 -6.17
CA GLU A 165 -0.14 -14.23 -7.01
C GLU A 165 -0.86 -14.19 -8.37
N GLY A 166 -1.03 -15.36 -9.00
CA GLY A 166 -1.72 -15.49 -10.28
C GLY A 166 -3.17 -15.00 -10.23
N PHE A 167 -3.89 -15.37 -9.17
CA PHE A 167 -5.23 -14.86 -8.89
C PHE A 167 -5.23 -13.33 -8.76
N THR A 168 -4.34 -12.80 -7.91
CA THR A 168 -4.27 -11.36 -7.61
C THR A 168 -3.99 -10.52 -8.87
N ARG A 169 -3.04 -10.96 -9.71
CA ARG A 169 -2.72 -10.27 -10.98
C ARG A 169 -3.89 -10.29 -11.97
N SER A 170 -4.66 -11.36 -11.97
CA SER A 170 -5.84 -11.49 -12.84
C SER A 170 -6.96 -10.56 -12.34
N LEU A 171 -7.23 -10.59 -11.04
CA LEU A 171 -8.22 -9.73 -10.40
C LEU A 171 -7.89 -8.24 -10.59
N ALA A 172 -6.62 -7.85 -10.44
CA ALA A 172 -6.18 -6.48 -10.66
C ALA A 172 -6.54 -5.94 -12.05
N LYS A 173 -6.44 -6.78 -13.10
CA LYS A 173 -6.81 -6.41 -14.47
C LYS A 173 -8.32 -6.27 -14.65
N GLU A 174 -9.10 -7.04 -13.91
CA GLU A 174 -10.56 -6.99 -13.93
C GLU A 174 -11.10 -5.73 -13.23
N ILE A 175 -10.57 -5.40 -12.05
CA ILE A 175 -11.09 -4.29 -11.23
C ILE A 175 -10.44 -2.94 -11.55
N GLY A 176 -9.34 -2.91 -12.29
CA GLY A 176 -8.56 -1.69 -12.55
C GLY A 176 -9.34 -0.58 -13.28
N GLY A 177 -10.42 -0.92 -13.99
CA GLY A 177 -11.22 0.04 -14.75
C GLY A 177 -11.85 1.16 -13.91
N ASN A 178 -12.03 0.98 -12.59
CA ASN A 178 -12.56 2.00 -11.68
C ASN A 178 -11.48 2.64 -10.77
N GLY A 179 -10.21 2.45 -11.11
CA GLY A 179 -9.04 2.91 -10.33
C GLY A 179 -8.71 2.05 -9.12
N SER A 180 -9.36 0.90 -8.91
CA SER A 180 -9.01 -0.02 -7.83
C SER A 180 -7.72 -0.77 -8.12
N THR A 181 -7.03 -1.20 -7.06
CA THR A 181 -5.79 -1.99 -7.16
C THR A 181 -5.94 -3.32 -6.44
N ALA A 182 -5.22 -4.34 -6.90
CA ALA A 182 -5.06 -5.59 -6.17
C ALA A 182 -3.59 -5.97 -6.04
N ASN A 183 -3.15 -6.30 -4.84
CA ASN A 183 -1.77 -6.68 -4.53
C ASN A 183 -1.73 -7.91 -3.60
N SER A 184 -0.65 -8.67 -3.66
CA SER A 184 -0.46 -9.84 -2.81
C SER A 184 0.64 -9.57 -1.79
N VAL A 185 0.46 -10.02 -0.55
CA VAL A 185 1.47 -9.89 0.50
C VAL A 185 1.78 -11.27 1.08
N PHE A 186 3.02 -11.69 0.93
CA PHE A 186 3.52 -12.95 1.46
C PHE A 186 4.26 -12.70 2.76
N VAL A 187 3.70 -13.19 3.87
CA VAL A 187 4.18 -12.95 5.22
C VAL A 187 4.90 -14.19 5.73
N GLN A 188 6.21 -14.08 5.92
CA GLN A 188 7.02 -15.14 6.51
C GLN A 188 6.57 -15.39 7.96
N GLU A 189 6.66 -16.65 8.40
CA GLU A 189 6.42 -17.00 9.80
C GLU A 189 7.41 -16.25 10.72
N GLY A 190 6.88 -15.61 11.77
CA GLY A 190 7.64 -14.75 12.68
C GLY A 190 7.77 -13.29 12.22
N ALA A 191 7.25 -12.92 11.03
CA ALA A 191 7.27 -11.55 10.52
C ALA A 191 5.90 -10.85 10.62
N GLU A 192 4.91 -11.45 11.26
CA GLU A 192 3.51 -11.00 11.25
C GLU A 192 3.35 -9.57 11.76
N GLN A 193 4.06 -9.18 12.81
CA GLN A 193 4.00 -7.83 13.38
C GLN A 193 4.47 -6.73 12.42
N ARG A 194 5.19 -7.08 11.35
CA ARG A 194 5.66 -6.13 10.32
C ARG A 194 4.63 -5.87 9.22
N LEU A 195 3.50 -6.59 9.25
CA LEU A 195 2.44 -6.48 8.26
C LEU A 195 1.71 -5.12 8.32
N ASP A 196 1.61 -4.50 9.50
CA ASP A 196 0.85 -3.24 9.70
C ASP A 196 1.27 -2.14 8.72
N ALA A 197 2.57 -1.84 8.62
CA ALA A 197 3.07 -0.78 7.74
C ALA A 197 2.73 -1.04 6.25
N VAL A 198 2.85 -2.30 5.81
CA VAL A 198 2.53 -2.70 4.43
C VAL A 198 1.04 -2.60 4.16
N LEU A 199 0.20 -3.06 5.10
CA LEU A 199 -1.25 -2.94 5.00
C LEU A 199 -1.70 -1.49 4.96
N ARG A 200 -1.20 -0.64 5.86
CA ARG A 200 -1.51 0.80 5.89
C ARG A 200 -1.18 1.46 4.55
N PHE A 201 0.01 1.18 4.01
CA PHE A 201 0.40 1.69 2.70
C PHE A 201 -0.57 1.21 1.60
N LEU A 202 -0.75 -0.11 1.48
CA LEU A 202 -1.54 -0.71 0.41
C LEU A 202 -3.03 -0.35 0.47
N LEU A 203 -3.60 -0.20 1.67
CA LEU A 203 -5.01 0.13 1.86
C LEU A 203 -5.30 1.64 1.74
N SER A 204 -4.27 2.48 1.72
CA SER A 204 -4.42 3.94 1.61
C SER A 204 -4.43 4.46 0.17
N PRO A 205 -4.79 5.74 -0.05
CA PRO A 205 -4.56 6.45 -1.30
C PRO A 205 -3.09 6.59 -1.72
N ARG A 206 -2.11 6.23 -0.89
CA ARG A 206 -0.66 6.31 -1.24
C ARG A 206 -0.26 5.23 -2.25
N SER A 207 -0.92 4.08 -2.23
CA SER A 207 -0.69 2.97 -3.15
C SER A 207 -1.48 3.09 -4.47
N ALA A 208 -1.98 4.28 -4.81
CA ALA A 208 -2.89 4.49 -5.94
C ALA A 208 -2.39 3.96 -7.29
N PHE A 209 -1.08 3.91 -7.49
CA PHE A 209 -0.45 3.41 -8.72
C PHE A 209 0.31 2.09 -8.53
N ILE A 210 0.07 1.41 -7.40
CA ILE A 210 0.65 0.11 -7.06
C ILE A 210 -0.44 -0.95 -7.20
N SER A 211 -0.35 -1.74 -8.26
CA SER A 211 -1.28 -2.83 -8.56
C SER A 211 -0.52 -3.99 -9.20
N CYS A 212 -1.06 -5.20 -9.07
CA CYS A 212 -0.45 -6.45 -9.54
C CYS A 212 0.90 -6.77 -8.89
N GLN A 213 1.24 -6.19 -7.74
CA GLN A 213 2.57 -6.36 -7.15
C GLN A 213 2.57 -7.38 -5.99
N PRO A 214 3.58 -8.26 -5.93
CA PRO A 214 3.87 -9.06 -4.76
C PRO A 214 4.73 -8.28 -3.76
N PHE A 215 4.34 -8.32 -2.50
CA PHE A 215 5.10 -7.81 -1.36
C PHE A 215 5.56 -8.98 -0.51
N HIS A 216 6.79 -8.92 0.00
CA HIS A 216 7.36 -9.93 0.87
C HIS A 216 7.69 -9.32 2.23
N VAL A 217 6.99 -9.78 3.27
CA VAL A 217 7.23 -9.37 4.66
C VAL A 217 8.05 -10.47 5.31
N THR A 218 9.33 -10.17 5.55
CA THR A 218 10.33 -11.16 6.02
C THR A 218 10.83 -10.82 7.42
N THR A 219 11.49 -11.78 8.05
CA THR A 219 12.20 -11.58 9.34
C THR A 219 13.57 -10.91 9.16
N SER A 220 14.08 -10.80 7.93
CA SER A 220 15.42 -10.28 7.65
C SER A 220 15.59 -8.77 7.86
N ALA A 221 14.52 -7.98 7.73
CA ALA A 221 14.58 -6.55 8.00
C ALA A 221 14.93 -6.29 9.48
N ARG A 222 15.70 -5.24 9.75
CA ARG A 222 15.97 -4.73 11.10
C ARG A 222 15.22 -3.41 11.26
N GLY A 223 14.65 -3.18 12.44
CA GLY A 223 13.93 -1.94 12.73
C GLY A 223 12.97 -2.08 13.90
N GLU A 224 12.60 -0.93 14.45
CA GLU A 224 11.54 -0.79 15.46
C GLU A 224 10.20 -0.49 14.79
N GLU A 225 9.12 -0.44 15.58
CA GLU A 225 7.81 -0.01 15.09
C GLU A 225 7.89 1.46 14.64
N ALA A 226 7.51 1.73 13.38
CA ALA A 226 7.51 3.09 12.85
C ALA A 226 6.36 3.91 13.48
N PRO A 227 6.56 5.23 13.72
CA PRO A 227 5.49 6.08 14.23
C PRO A 227 4.35 6.20 13.21
N GLY A 228 3.14 6.53 13.67
CA GLY A 228 1.95 6.60 12.80
C GLY A 228 1.91 7.82 11.87
N THR A 229 2.72 8.85 12.14
CA THR A 229 2.84 10.08 11.35
C THR A 229 4.30 10.51 11.31
N HIS A 230 4.70 11.27 10.29
CA HIS A 230 6.08 11.72 10.08
C HIS A 230 7.08 10.58 10.29
N VAL A 231 6.93 9.51 9.49
CA VAL A 231 7.64 8.24 9.65
C VAL A 231 9.17 8.37 9.55
N LEU A 232 9.67 9.51 9.07
CA LEU A 232 11.09 9.83 8.94
C LEU A 232 11.53 10.99 9.84
N GLY A 233 10.75 11.32 10.87
CA GLY A 233 11.09 12.36 11.84
C GLY A 233 12.50 12.18 12.40
N GLY A 234 13.34 13.20 12.24
CA GLY A 234 14.72 13.20 12.74
C GLY A 234 15.71 12.34 11.93
N LYS A 235 15.31 11.84 10.76
CA LYS A 235 16.16 11.07 9.85
C LYS A 235 16.85 11.97 8.83
N VAL A 236 18.02 11.56 8.37
CA VAL A 236 18.74 12.19 7.25
C VAL A 236 18.59 11.29 6.02
N ALA A 237 18.03 11.84 4.93
CA ALA A 237 17.81 11.11 3.69
C ALA A 237 18.58 11.74 2.53
N LEU A 238 19.30 10.92 1.75
CA LEU A 238 19.97 11.36 0.52
C LEU A 238 19.10 11.02 -0.69
N VAL A 239 18.79 12.03 -1.51
CA VAL A 239 18.08 11.82 -2.78
C VAL A 239 18.99 12.20 -3.94
N THR A 240 19.33 11.24 -4.79
CA THR A 240 20.10 11.49 -6.02
C THR A 240 19.17 11.90 -7.16
N GLY A 241 19.66 12.72 -8.09
CA GLY A 241 18.85 13.27 -9.17
C GLY A 241 17.72 14.18 -8.65
N ALA A 242 17.96 14.85 -7.52
CA ALA A 242 16.94 15.60 -6.78
C ALA A 242 16.51 16.90 -7.47
N ALA A 243 17.21 17.36 -8.51
CA ALA A 243 16.96 18.66 -9.11
C ALA A 243 15.60 18.78 -9.81
N ARG A 244 14.98 17.66 -10.22
CA ARG A 244 13.70 17.67 -10.97
C ARG A 244 12.97 16.34 -10.94
N GLY A 245 11.70 16.36 -11.32
CA GLY A 245 10.94 15.15 -11.69
C GLY A 245 10.70 14.21 -10.50
N ILE A 246 11.02 12.92 -10.66
CA ILE A 246 10.79 11.92 -9.61
C ILE A 246 11.70 12.15 -8.40
N GLY A 247 12.95 12.57 -8.60
CA GLY A 247 13.87 12.88 -7.51
C GLY A 247 13.38 14.05 -6.67
N GLU A 248 12.95 15.13 -7.32
CA GLU A 248 12.29 16.28 -6.66
C GLU A 248 11.05 15.85 -5.87
N ALA A 249 10.12 15.11 -6.48
CA ALA A 249 8.91 14.63 -5.81
C ALA A 249 9.22 13.68 -4.64
N THR A 250 10.31 12.91 -4.75
CA THR A 250 10.79 12.04 -3.66
C THR A 250 11.34 12.88 -2.52
N ALA A 251 12.17 13.88 -2.80
CA ALA A 251 12.71 14.79 -1.80
C ALA A 251 11.60 15.53 -1.05
N GLU A 252 10.58 16.02 -1.76
CA GLU A 252 9.42 16.66 -1.14
C GLU A 252 8.63 15.72 -0.22
N LEU A 253 8.40 14.47 -0.66
CA LEU A 253 7.68 13.50 0.14
C LEU A 253 8.46 13.12 1.40
N LEU A 254 9.76 12.83 1.29
CA LEU A 254 10.59 12.46 2.43
C LEU A 254 10.69 13.62 3.45
N ALA A 255 10.82 14.86 2.97
CA ALA A 255 10.81 16.04 3.83
C ALA A 255 9.47 16.25 4.52
N ALA A 256 8.34 16.03 3.82
CA ALA A 256 7.01 16.06 4.43
C ALA A 256 6.87 15.02 5.55
N GLU A 257 7.47 13.83 5.39
CA GLU A 257 7.55 12.79 6.43
C GLU A 257 8.55 13.11 7.56
N GLY A 258 9.17 14.30 7.58
CA GLY A 258 10.00 14.79 8.67
C GLY A 258 11.50 14.53 8.54
N ALA A 259 11.97 14.04 7.38
CA ALA A 259 13.40 13.87 7.12
C ALA A 259 14.09 15.20 6.82
N HIS A 260 15.35 15.34 7.24
CA HIS A 260 16.27 16.30 6.63
C HIS A 260 16.80 15.72 5.32
N VAL A 261 16.40 16.30 4.19
CA VAL A 261 16.75 15.76 2.88
C VAL A 261 17.98 16.46 2.30
N VAL A 262 18.99 15.66 1.98
CA VAL A 262 20.15 16.08 1.20
C VAL A 262 19.87 15.80 -0.27
N CYS A 263 19.61 16.87 -1.03
CA CYS A 263 19.39 16.85 -2.46
C CYS A 263 20.74 16.76 -3.18
N LEU A 264 21.00 15.61 -3.80
CA LEU A 264 22.19 15.36 -4.59
C LEU A 264 21.88 15.43 -6.08
N ASP A 265 22.67 16.23 -6.79
CA ASP A 265 22.66 16.24 -8.26
C ASP A 265 24.05 16.63 -8.79
N ARG A 266 24.20 16.63 -10.12
CA ARG A 266 25.46 17.03 -10.75
C ARG A 266 25.74 18.52 -10.53
N PRO A 267 27.01 18.97 -10.54
CA PRO A 267 27.35 20.39 -10.44
C PRO A 267 26.65 21.28 -11.49
N ALA A 268 26.41 20.77 -12.70
CA ALA A 268 25.68 21.51 -13.74
C ALA A 268 24.19 21.74 -13.42
N ASP A 269 23.63 20.99 -12.48
CA ASP A 269 22.25 21.04 -12.03
C ASP A 269 22.10 21.75 -10.67
N ASP A 270 23.10 22.55 -10.25
CA ASP A 270 23.09 23.28 -8.98
C ASP A 270 21.84 24.13 -8.80
N ALA A 271 21.57 25.05 -9.73
CA ALA A 271 20.46 25.99 -9.61
C ALA A 271 19.10 25.29 -9.34
N PRO A 272 18.67 24.30 -10.12
CA PRO A 272 17.43 23.57 -9.81
C PRO A 272 17.52 22.72 -8.53
N CYS A 273 18.65 22.08 -8.24
CA CYS A 273 18.84 21.30 -7.01
C CYS A 273 18.73 22.17 -5.74
N SER A 274 19.38 23.33 -5.76
CA SER A 274 19.35 24.33 -4.69
C SER A 274 17.95 24.89 -4.46
N GLN A 275 17.14 25.08 -5.52
CA GLN A 275 15.75 25.48 -5.39
C GLN A 275 14.91 24.43 -4.65
N VAL A 276 15.07 23.15 -5.00
CA VAL A 276 14.36 22.05 -4.32
C VAL A 276 14.76 21.99 -2.86
N ALA A 277 16.06 21.99 -2.56
CA ALA A 277 16.57 21.97 -1.19
C ALA A 277 16.03 23.16 -0.37
N GLN A 278 16.04 24.38 -0.92
CA GLN A 278 15.50 25.55 -0.23
C GLN A 278 13.99 25.41 0.05
N ARG A 279 13.22 24.93 -0.92
CA ARG A 279 11.76 24.77 -0.78
C ARG A 279 11.37 23.80 0.34
N ILE A 280 12.14 22.73 0.51
CA ILE A 280 11.87 21.70 1.51
C ILE A 280 12.64 21.91 2.83
N GLY A 281 13.46 22.96 2.93
CA GLY A 281 14.33 23.20 4.09
C GLY A 281 15.48 22.20 4.22
N GLY A 282 15.89 21.55 3.13
CA GLY A 282 16.95 20.56 3.06
C GLY A 282 18.34 21.17 2.81
N SER A 283 19.23 20.36 2.25
CA SER A 283 20.60 20.77 1.89
C SER A 283 20.99 20.25 0.51
N THR A 284 21.94 20.89 -0.16
CA THR A 284 22.49 20.40 -1.42
C THR A 284 23.83 19.71 -1.25
N LEU A 285 24.09 18.76 -2.15
CA LEU A 285 25.37 18.10 -2.36
C LEU A 285 25.60 17.91 -3.86
N LEU A 286 26.61 18.58 -4.43
CA LEU A 286 26.85 18.58 -5.87
C LEU A 286 27.97 17.60 -6.23
N VAL A 287 27.60 16.43 -6.74
CA VAL A 287 28.52 15.34 -7.07
C VAL A 287 27.97 14.61 -8.30
N ASP A 288 28.83 14.33 -9.28
CA ASP A 288 28.47 13.37 -10.33
C ASP A 288 28.62 11.95 -9.76
N ILE A 289 27.51 11.23 -9.65
CA ILE A 289 27.47 9.89 -9.04
C ILE A 289 28.29 8.85 -9.83
N THR A 290 28.70 9.18 -11.06
CA THR A 290 29.53 8.33 -11.91
C THR A 290 31.03 8.51 -11.67
N ASP A 291 31.44 9.56 -10.94
CA ASP A 291 32.84 9.79 -10.61
C ASP A 291 33.38 8.68 -9.70
N ALA A 292 34.64 8.27 -9.92
CA ALA A 292 35.26 7.19 -9.17
C ALA A 292 35.37 7.48 -7.66
N ASP A 293 35.43 8.76 -7.26
CA ASP A 293 35.54 9.21 -5.88
C ASP A 293 34.20 9.62 -5.25
N ALA A 294 33.09 9.57 -6.00
CA ALA A 294 31.77 10.00 -5.55
C ALA A 294 31.31 9.31 -4.25
N PRO A 295 31.39 7.98 -4.09
CA PRO A 295 30.95 7.33 -2.85
C PRO A 295 31.69 7.84 -1.61
N THR A 296 33.01 8.02 -1.71
CA THR A 296 33.85 8.49 -0.60
C THR A 296 33.53 9.94 -0.24
N ARG A 297 33.37 10.81 -1.26
CA ARG A 297 33.00 12.22 -1.06
C ARG A 297 31.63 12.37 -0.44
N ILE A 298 30.63 11.64 -0.94
CA ILE A 298 29.26 11.66 -0.40
C ILE A 298 29.26 11.22 1.06
N ALA A 299 29.92 10.11 1.37
CA ALA A 299 29.99 9.60 2.74
C ALA A 299 30.70 10.58 3.70
N ALA A 300 31.79 11.22 3.26
CA ALA A 300 32.51 12.22 4.06
C ALA A 300 31.62 13.43 4.37
N GLU A 301 30.99 14.00 3.35
CA GLU A 301 30.09 15.16 3.47
C GLU A 301 28.90 14.87 4.39
N LEU A 302 28.25 13.71 4.20
CA LEU A 302 27.10 13.31 5.03
C LEU A 302 27.51 13.14 6.50
N LYS A 303 28.67 12.52 6.74
CA LYS A 303 29.19 12.33 8.08
C LYS A 303 29.59 13.65 8.75
N GLU A 304 30.28 14.53 8.03
CA GLU A 304 30.76 15.80 8.57
C GLU A 304 29.62 16.75 8.92
N ARG A 305 28.63 16.88 8.02
CA ARG A 305 27.56 17.88 8.15
C ARG A 305 26.34 17.39 8.93
N PHE A 306 26.04 16.09 8.87
CA PHE A 306 24.80 15.54 9.41
C PHE A 306 25.01 14.36 10.37
N GLY A 307 26.26 13.97 10.62
CA GLY A 307 26.59 12.83 11.49
C GLY A 307 26.37 11.46 10.86
N GLY A 308 25.86 11.40 9.62
CA GLY A 308 25.56 10.16 8.90
C GLY A 308 24.39 10.31 7.93
N VAL A 309 23.90 9.17 7.45
CA VAL A 309 22.72 9.04 6.57
C VAL A 309 21.91 7.82 7.01
N ASP A 310 20.59 7.96 7.03
CA ASP A 310 19.64 6.91 7.40
C ASP A 310 18.98 6.25 6.18
N VAL A 311 18.72 7.04 5.12
CA VAL A 311 18.01 6.63 3.88
C VAL A 311 18.83 6.98 2.66
#